data_AF-A0A355CFC4-F1
#
_entry.id   AF-A0A355CFC4-F1
#
_cell.length_a   1.000
_cell.length_b   1.000
_cell.length_c   1.000
_cell.angle_alpha   90.00
_cell.angle_beta   90.00
_cell.angle_gamma   90.00
#
_symmetry.space_group_name_H-M   'P 1'
#
loop_
_entity.id
_entity.type
_entity.pdbx_description
1 polymer ?
#
loop_
_entity_poly.entity_id
_entity_poly.type
_entity_poly.pdbx_seq_one_letter_code
_entity_poly.pdbx_strand_id
1 'polypeptide(L)'
;LKHYSIDFGVCIFCGNCVEYCPTNCLSMTEEYELAAYERHELNYDNVALGRLPYKVTDDPMVTPLREFAYLPKGAMDPHQVSSSDRRAGLRPEEIIEK
;
A
#
# COMPACT_ATOMS: atom_id res chain seq x y z
N LEU A 1 6.76 -26.57 -0.16
CA LEU A 1 5.29 -26.42 -0.25
C LEU A 1 4.89 -26.71 -1.70
N LYS A 2 3.80 -27.44 -1.97
CA LYS A 2 3.35 -27.69 -3.36
C LYS A 2 2.27 -26.69 -3.83
N HIS A 3 1.63 -25.98 -2.90
CA HIS A 3 0.56 -25.01 -3.17
C HIS A 3 0.46 -24.02 -1.99
N TYR A 4 0.18 -22.75 -2.27
CA TYR A 4 -0.12 -21.70 -1.29
C TYR A 4 -1.22 -20.81 -1.86
N SER A 5 -2.24 -20.50 -1.07
CA SER A 5 -3.35 -19.64 -1.49
C SER A 5 -3.93 -18.86 -0.33
N ILE A 6 -4.52 -17.70 -0.62
CA ILE A 6 -5.21 -16.86 0.35
C ILE A 6 -6.58 -16.48 -0.23
N ASP A 7 -7.65 -16.74 0.52
CA ASP A 7 -9.00 -16.27 0.18
C ASP A 7 -9.20 -14.84 0.70
N PHE A 8 -9.14 -13.86 -0.20
CA PHE A 8 -9.37 -12.45 0.12
C PHE A 8 -10.82 -12.15 0.49
N GLY A 9 -11.77 -13.02 0.15
CA GLY A 9 -13.15 -12.93 0.63
C GLY A 9 -13.34 -13.37 2.09
N VAL A 10 -12.34 -13.98 2.74
CA VAL A 10 -12.31 -14.22 4.20
C VAL A 10 -11.31 -13.31 4.91
N CYS A 11 -10.24 -12.92 4.22
CA CYS A 11 -9.16 -12.11 4.79
C CYS A 11 -9.70 -10.83 5.45
N ILE A 12 -9.27 -10.56 6.68
CA ILE A 12 -9.62 -9.34 7.42
C ILE A 12 -8.52 -8.26 7.35
N PHE A 13 -7.48 -8.50 6.55
CA PHE A 13 -6.35 -7.58 6.34
C PHE A 13 -5.65 -7.12 7.64
N CYS A 14 -5.56 -7.99 8.66
CA CYS A 14 -4.98 -7.63 9.95
C CYS A 14 -3.45 -7.49 9.96
N GLY A 15 -2.74 -8.05 8.98
CA GLY A 15 -1.27 -7.94 8.90
C GLY A 15 -0.48 -8.98 9.71
N ASN A 16 -1.11 -9.80 10.55
CA ASN A 16 -0.39 -10.77 11.40
C ASN A 16 0.45 -11.77 10.58
N CYS A 17 -0.02 -12.19 9.40
CA CYS A 17 0.73 -13.10 8.53
C CYS A 17 2.03 -12.48 8.01
N VAL A 18 2.06 -11.17 7.79
CA VAL A 18 3.24 -10.42 7.36
C VAL A 18 4.18 -10.18 8.54
N GLU A 19 3.64 -9.75 9.67
CA GLU A 19 4.43 -9.43 10.88
C GLU A 19 5.26 -10.62 11.39
N TYR A 20 4.65 -11.81 11.46
CA TYR A 20 5.29 -13.00 12.01
C TYR A 20 6.05 -13.83 10.95
N CYS A 21 6.14 -13.36 9.70
CA CYS A 21 6.86 -14.08 8.66
C CYS A 21 8.39 -13.95 8.84
N PRO A 22 9.12 -15.01 9.21
CA PRO A 22 10.55 -14.90 9.49
C PRO A 22 11.41 -14.65 8.24
N THR A 23 10.89 -15.00 7.06
CA THR A 23 11.61 -14.89 5.78
C THR A 23 11.24 -13.65 4.98
N ASN A 24 10.35 -12.79 5.50
CA ASN A 24 9.81 -11.63 4.78
C ASN A 24 9.27 -11.99 3.38
N CYS A 25 8.68 -13.18 3.21
CA CYS A 25 8.12 -13.59 1.93
C CYS A 25 6.69 -13.07 1.71
N LEU A 26 6.00 -12.70 2.80
CA LEU A 26 4.68 -12.09 2.76
C LEU A 26 4.84 -10.60 3.04
N SER A 27 4.16 -9.77 2.26
CA SER A 27 4.09 -8.32 2.44
C SER A 27 2.70 -7.83 2.07
N MET A 28 2.29 -6.69 2.65
CA MET A 28 1.07 -6.00 2.24
C MET A 28 1.36 -5.13 1.02
N THR A 29 0.40 -5.06 0.10
CA THR A 29 0.42 -4.15 -1.06
C THR A 29 -0.49 -2.95 -0.80
N GLU A 30 -0.39 -1.93 -1.66
CA GLU A 30 -1.26 -0.74 -1.62
C GLU A 30 -2.59 -0.92 -2.36
N GLU A 31 -2.89 -2.13 -2.83
CA GLU A 31 -4.06 -2.41 -3.64
C GLU A 31 -5.30 -2.60 -2.76
N TYR A 32 -6.25 -1.67 -2.89
CA TYR A 32 -7.55 -1.77 -2.25
C TYR A 32 -8.69 -2.08 -3.23
N GLU A 33 -8.43 -2.03 -4.54
CA GLU A 33 -9.42 -2.19 -5.61
C GLU A 33 -9.67 -3.67 -6.00
N LEU A 34 -9.75 -4.55 -4.99
CA LEU A 34 -10.01 -5.97 -5.18
C LEU A 34 -11.52 -6.24 -5.11
N ALA A 35 -12.14 -6.42 -6.28
CA ALA A 35 -13.55 -6.79 -6.39
C ALA A 35 -13.76 -7.82 -7.50
N ALA A 36 -14.68 -8.75 -7.28
CA ALA A 36 -15.01 -9.81 -8.22
C ALA A 36 -16.53 -10.08 -8.21
N TYR A 37 -17.05 -10.61 -9.31
CA TYR A 37 -18.47 -10.98 -9.39
C TYR A 37 -18.77 -12.28 -8.66
N GLU A 38 -17.80 -13.20 -8.63
CA GLU A 38 -17.90 -14.46 -7.92
C GLU A 38 -16.88 -14.53 -6.77
N ARG A 39 -17.31 -15.09 -5.63
CA ARG A 39 -16.45 -15.23 -4.45
C ARG A 39 -15.21 -16.09 -4.70
N HIS A 40 -15.33 -17.15 -5.51
CA HIS A 40 -14.22 -18.08 -5.76
C HIS A 40 -13.07 -17.41 -6.53
N GLU A 41 -13.34 -16.32 -7.24
CA GLU A 41 -12.31 -15.54 -7.95
C GLU A 41 -11.40 -14.76 -6.99
N LEU A 42 -11.81 -14.56 -5.74
CA LEU A 42 -11.00 -13.90 -4.69
C LEU A 42 -10.03 -14.86 -3.97
N ASN A 43 -10.03 -16.15 -4.33
CA ASN A 43 -9.07 -17.11 -3.81
C ASN A 43 -7.81 -17.13 -4.68
N TYR A 44 -6.80 -16.37 -4.27
CA TYR A 44 -5.58 -16.19 -5.05
C TYR A 44 -4.58 -17.28 -4.74
N ASP A 45 -3.97 -17.83 -5.79
CA ASP A 45 -2.86 -18.79 -5.69
C ASP A 45 -1.51 -18.05 -5.53
N ASN A 46 -0.43 -18.81 -5.38
CA ASN A 46 0.90 -18.26 -5.20
C ASN A 46 1.40 -17.47 -6.42
N VAL A 47 0.87 -17.73 -7.61
CA VAL A 47 1.24 -16.99 -8.83
C VAL A 47 0.51 -15.64 -8.86
N ALA A 48 -0.80 -15.64 -8.60
CA ALA A 48 -1.60 -14.42 -8.52
C ALA A 48 -1.15 -13.49 -7.39
N LEU A 49 -0.77 -14.04 -6.23
CA LEU A 49 -0.21 -13.26 -5.11
C LEU A 49 1.15 -12.62 -5.44
N GLY A 50 1.91 -13.20 -6.35
CA GLY A 50 3.23 -12.71 -6.77
C GLY A 50 3.20 -11.65 -7.86
N ARG A 51 2.00 -11.21 -8.29
CA ARG A 51 1.87 -10.16 -9.31
C ARG A 51 2.37 -8.81 -8.78
N LEU A 52 2.79 -7.94 -9.70
CA LEU A 52 3.14 -6.56 -9.35
C LEU A 52 1.86 -5.81 -8.93
N PRO A 53 1.88 -5.06 -7.81
CA PRO A 53 0.74 -4.27 -7.40
C PRO A 53 0.51 -3.07 -8.33
N TYR A 54 -0.75 -2.65 -8.44
CA TYR A 54 -1.13 -1.41 -9.09
C TYR A 54 -0.74 -0.21 -8.23
N LYS A 55 0.02 0.71 -8.81
CA LYS A 55 0.49 1.92 -8.17
C LYS A 55 -0.28 3.13 -8.68
N VAL A 56 -1.05 3.75 -7.79
CA VAL A 56 -1.96 4.86 -8.12
C VAL A 56 -1.25 6.05 -8.78
N THR A 57 0.03 6.28 -8.43
CA THR A 57 0.79 7.41 -8.98
C THR A 57 1.23 7.22 -10.44
N ASP A 58 1.19 6.00 -10.95
CA ASP A 58 1.72 5.66 -12.27
C ASP A 58 0.61 5.64 -13.34
N ASP A 59 -0.64 5.82 -12.94
CA ASP A 59 -1.79 5.89 -13.84
C ASP A 59 -1.92 7.29 -14.47
N PRO A 60 -1.89 7.40 -15.81
CA PRO A 60 -1.98 8.68 -16.50
C PRO A 60 -3.35 9.37 -16.39
N MET A 61 -4.39 8.66 -15.95
CA MET A 61 -5.76 9.18 -15.80
C MET A 61 -6.09 9.60 -14.36
N VAL A 62 -5.20 9.35 -13.41
CA VAL A 62 -5.44 9.62 -11.98
C VAL A 62 -4.58 10.79 -11.52
N THR A 63 -5.17 11.71 -10.76
CA THR A 63 -4.44 12.75 -10.02
C THR A 63 -4.30 12.33 -8.55
N PRO A 64 -3.18 11.71 -8.15
CA PRO A 64 -3.01 11.19 -6.80
C PRO A 64 -2.96 12.32 -5.78
N LEU A 65 -3.75 12.18 -4.72
CA LEU A 65 -3.77 13.09 -3.58
C LEU A 65 -3.13 12.43 -2.36
N ARG A 66 -2.51 13.23 -1.52
CA ARG A 66 -1.90 12.76 -0.27
C ARG A 66 -2.89 12.80 0.86
N GLU A 67 -2.82 11.83 1.76
CA GLU A 67 -3.58 11.85 2.99
C GLU A 67 -3.04 12.90 3.98
N PHE A 68 -3.86 13.25 4.96
CA PHE A 68 -3.59 14.32 5.92
C PHE A 68 -2.22 14.21 6.61
N ALA A 69 -1.82 13.00 7.03
CA ALA A 69 -0.56 12.77 7.74
C ALA A 69 0.70 13.02 6.89
N TYR A 70 0.56 13.06 5.56
CA TYR A 70 1.65 13.24 4.60
C TYR A 70 1.74 14.67 4.03
N LEU A 71 0.91 15.59 4.51
CA LEU A 71 0.91 16.99 4.11
C LEU A 71 2.04 17.81 4.78
N PRO A 72 2.48 18.92 4.17
CA PRO A 72 3.40 19.85 4.78
C PRO A 72 2.78 20.56 6.00
N LYS A 73 3.64 21.12 6.86
CA LYS A 73 3.20 21.77 8.10
C LYS A 73 2.21 22.91 7.81
N GLY A 74 1.02 22.81 8.40
CA GLY A 74 -0.03 23.82 8.29
C GLY A 74 -0.97 23.65 7.09
N ALA A 75 -0.71 22.71 6.18
CA ALA A 75 -1.64 22.36 5.11
C ALA A 75 -2.68 21.35 5.62
N MET A 76 -3.95 21.61 5.32
CA MET A 76 -5.07 20.72 5.61
C MET A 76 -5.72 20.18 4.34
N ASP A 77 -5.60 20.92 3.23
CA ASP A 77 -6.20 20.58 1.94
C ASP A 77 -5.13 20.02 0.98
N PRO A 78 -5.26 18.77 0.50
CA PRO A 78 -4.30 18.15 -0.41
C PRO A 78 -4.35 18.71 -1.84
N HIS A 79 -5.43 19.40 -2.25
CA HIS A 79 -5.56 19.88 -3.63
C HIS A 79 -4.62 21.04 -3.98
N GLN A 80 -4.11 21.75 -2.97
CA GLN A 80 -3.30 22.95 -3.13
C GLN A 80 -1.80 22.70 -2.92
N VAL A 81 -1.42 21.48 -2.56
CA VAL A 81 -0.01 21.14 -2.32
C VAL A 81 0.68 20.69 -3.61
N SER A 82 1.95 21.04 -3.76
CA SER A 82 2.72 20.58 -4.91
C SER A 82 3.17 19.13 -4.73
N SER A 83 3.40 18.43 -5.84
CA SER A 83 3.85 17.03 -5.80
C SER A 83 5.24 16.84 -5.21
N SER A 84 6.07 17.89 -5.15
CA SER A 84 7.43 17.87 -4.60
C SER A 84 7.51 18.24 -3.12
N ASP A 85 6.45 18.80 -2.53
CA ASP A 85 6.46 19.17 -1.12
C ASP A 85 6.71 17.93 -0.24
N ARG A 86 7.36 18.09 0.91
CA ARG A 86 7.62 16.99 1.84
C ARG A 86 6.65 17.05 3.02
N ARG A 87 6.43 15.89 3.66
CA ARG A 87 5.72 15.79 4.94
C ARG A 87 6.37 16.72 5.97
N ALA A 88 5.58 17.23 6.92
CA ALA A 88 6.08 18.01 8.04
C ALA A 88 7.24 17.32 8.81
N GLY A 89 8.27 18.10 9.11
CA GLY A 89 9.45 17.64 9.87
C GLY A 89 10.64 17.28 8.99
N LEU A 90 11.76 16.97 9.65
CA LEU A 90 12.96 16.42 9.02
C LEU A 90 13.04 14.93 9.32
N ARG A 91 13.71 14.17 8.46
CA ARG A 91 14.05 12.78 8.78
C ARG A 91 15.09 12.75 9.90
N PRO A 92 15.15 11.69 10.73
CA PRO A 92 16.11 11.61 11.83
C PRO A 92 17.56 11.85 11.40
N GLU A 93 17.95 11.40 10.21
CA GLU A 93 19.30 11.60 9.66
C GLU A 93 19.59 13.09 9.41
N GLU A 94 18.61 13.82 8.87
CA GLU A 94 18.70 15.25 8.54
C GLU A 94 18.72 16.15 9.79
N ILE A 95 18.31 15.63 10.96
CA ILE A 95 18.37 16.35 12.24
C ILE A 95 19.77 16.26 12.84
N ILE A 96 20.45 15.12 12.67
CA ILE A 96 21.79 14.89 13.20
C ILE A 96 22.85 15.70 12.43
N GLU A 97 22.63 15.88 11.13
CA GLU A 97 23.53 16.64 10.24
C GLU A 97 23.43 18.17 10.41
N LYS A 98 22.48 18.67 11.21
CA LYS A 98 22.30 20.08 11.53
C LYS A 98 22.99 20.47 12.82
#